data_AF-A0A5C4XU44-F1
#
_entry.id   AF-A0A5C4XU44-F1
#
_cell.length_a   1.000
_cell.length_b   1.000
_cell.length_c   1.000
_cell.angle_alpha   90.00
_cell.angle_beta   90.00
_cell.angle_gamma   90.00
#
_symmetry.space_group_name_H-M   'P 1'
#
loop_
_entity.id
_entity.type
_entity.pdbx_description
1 polymer ?
#
loop_
_entity_poly.entity_id
_entity_poly.type
_entity_poly.pdbx_seq_one_letter_code
_entity_poly.pdbx_strand_id
1 'polypeptide(L)'
;MHRVVVLLAAVLVALLAGCSSSGAVDGAEPAPTAVPGLSADLVQQRADVEARRIQVELTLDSGAAPLDVTGLQLRSAAFPGAAPTGRAAAGVQVLPGAAVDLAVDLGPPSACTAQEERDPGGESSPPLPATAVLALADGASAAVDLPDADRHLARAHAEACAVAAAAAVVPARWDPAWTTTGSGADLRAVGVLHLGPVAPGGTAALEGVGSTPLFHWHLPGGPVRLGAGQSADVAVVLEPARCDAHALADDKRGFGPQLQLSLDGAPAVPVRLWVPRPDRAVATGALVGACAGGP
;
A
#
# COMPACT_ATOMS: atom_id res chain seq x y z
N MET A 1 -46.68 -47.97 -12.67
CA MET A 1 -48.11 -48.04 -13.06
C MET A 1 -48.80 -46.78 -12.56
N HIS A 2 -49.34 -45.97 -13.48
CA HIS A 2 -50.47 -45.02 -13.34
C HIS A 2 -50.31 -43.83 -12.35
N ARG A 3 -50.59 -42.55 -12.62
CA ARG A 3 -51.11 -41.71 -13.73
C ARG A 3 -50.90 -40.25 -13.24
N VAL A 4 -50.24 -39.36 -13.99
CA VAL A 4 -50.85 -38.23 -14.74
C VAL A 4 -52.14 -37.65 -14.16
N VAL A 5 -52.11 -36.39 -13.69
CA VAL A 5 -53.15 -35.36 -13.92
C VAL A 5 -52.50 -33.97 -14.02
N VAL A 6 -52.51 -33.43 -15.23
CA VAL A 6 -52.38 -32.00 -15.58
C VAL A 6 -53.82 -31.45 -15.68
N LEU A 7 -54.11 -30.24 -15.18
CA LEU A 7 -54.82 -29.16 -15.92
C LEU A 7 -55.31 -28.00 -15.01
N LEU A 8 -54.98 -26.79 -15.47
CA LEU A 8 -55.79 -25.56 -15.58
C LEU A 8 -56.40 -24.87 -14.33
N ALA A 9 -55.99 -23.62 -14.10
CA ALA A 9 -56.91 -22.47 -14.08
C ALA A 9 -56.15 -21.14 -14.22
N ALA A 10 -56.40 -20.43 -15.32
CA ALA A 10 -56.00 -19.05 -15.57
C ALA A 10 -57.24 -18.16 -15.51
N VAL A 11 -57.28 -17.12 -14.66
CA VAL A 11 -58.10 -15.88 -14.74
C VAL A 11 -57.47 -14.88 -13.74
N LEU A 12 -56.70 -13.88 -14.17
CA LEU A 12 -57.10 -12.50 -14.50
C LEU A 12 -57.62 -11.67 -13.31
N VAL A 13 -56.75 -10.86 -12.68
CA VAL A 13 -57.13 -9.60 -12.02
C VAL A 13 -56.08 -8.54 -12.36
N ALA A 14 -56.50 -7.58 -13.16
CA ALA A 14 -55.83 -6.31 -13.41
C ALA A 14 -56.06 -5.33 -12.24
N LEU A 15 -55.22 -4.28 -12.19
CA LEU A 15 -55.28 -3.06 -11.37
C LEU A 15 -54.28 -3.02 -10.21
N LEU A 16 -53.14 -2.35 -10.46
CA LEU A 16 -52.47 -1.36 -9.58
C LEU A 16 -51.16 -0.90 -10.27
N ALA A 17 -51.29 -0.23 -11.42
CA ALA A 17 -50.21 0.57 -11.98
C ALA A 17 -50.34 1.99 -11.40
N GLY A 18 -49.53 2.30 -10.39
CA GLY A 18 -49.49 3.63 -9.80
C GLY A 18 -48.80 3.65 -8.44
N CYS A 19 -47.49 3.86 -8.43
CA CYS A 19 -46.81 4.62 -7.38
C CYS A 19 -45.42 5.07 -7.90
N SER A 20 -45.36 6.37 -8.18
CA SER A 20 -44.21 7.26 -8.08
C SER A 20 -42.86 6.74 -8.57
N SER A 21 -42.54 7.11 -9.81
CA SER A 21 -41.16 7.42 -10.19
C SER A 21 -40.67 8.55 -9.28
N SER A 22 -40.04 8.21 -8.16
CA SER A 22 -39.13 9.13 -7.49
C SER A 22 -38.04 9.39 -8.51
N GLY A 23 -38.10 10.56 -9.15
CA GLY A 23 -36.98 11.05 -9.94
C GLY A 23 -35.77 11.02 -9.04
N ALA A 24 -34.82 10.14 -9.34
CA ALA A 24 -33.46 10.29 -8.88
C ALA A 24 -33.02 11.65 -9.42
N VAL A 25 -33.05 12.66 -8.55
CA VAL A 25 -32.33 13.89 -8.81
C VAL A 25 -30.88 13.43 -8.79
N ASP A 26 -30.29 13.24 -9.97
CA ASP A 26 -28.85 13.13 -10.14
C ASP A 26 -28.27 14.43 -9.59
N GLY A 27 -28.00 14.45 -8.29
CA GLY A 27 -27.32 15.53 -7.60
C GLY A 27 -25.87 15.50 -8.06
N ALA A 28 -25.62 16.07 -9.24
CA ALA A 28 -24.27 16.35 -9.68
C ALA A 28 -23.61 17.25 -8.63
N GLU A 29 -22.61 16.71 -7.95
CA GLU A 29 -21.80 17.46 -7.00
C GLU A 29 -21.21 18.69 -7.72
N PRO A 30 -21.30 19.90 -7.13
CA PRO A 30 -20.77 21.10 -7.77
C PRO A 30 -19.28 20.91 -8.08
N ALA A 31 -18.87 21.33 -9.28
CA ALA A 31 -17.49 21.21 -9.70
C ALA A 31 -16.57 22.04 -8.78
N PRO A 32 -15.39 21.51 -8.39
CA PRO A 32 -14.45 22.24 -7.56
C PRO A 32 -13.93 23.48 -8.30
N THR A 33 -13.75 24.57 -7.55
CA THR A 33 -13.35 25.87 -8.11
C THR A 33 -11.86 26.15 -7.85
N ALA A 34 -11.20 26.86 -8.75
CA ALA A 34 -9.84 27.32 -8.49
C ALA A 34 -9.83 28.42 -7.42
N VAL A 35 -8.86 28.37 -6.49
CA VAL A 35 -8.68 29.41 -5.46
C VAL A 35 -7.51 30.31 -5.88
N PRO A 36 -7.71 31.62 -6.06
CA PRO A 36 -6.61 32.54 -6.39
C PRO A 36 -5.50 32.51 -5.33
N GLY A 37 -4.25 32.38 -5.78
CA GLY A 37 -3.06 32.37 -4.93
C GLY A 37 -2.83 31.06 -4.16
N LEU A 38 -3.66 30.04 -4.36
CA LEU A 38 -3.38 28.68 -3.88
C LEU A 38 -2.52 27.95 -4.91
N SER A 39 -1.40 27.40 -4.46
CA SER A 39 -0.58 26.45 -5.21
C SER A 39 -0.39 25.17 -4.40
N ALA A 40 0.01 24.10 -5.09
CA ALA A 40 0.33 22.85 -4.44
C ALA A 40 1.49 22.15 -5.12
N ASP A 41 2.26 21.41 -4.34
CA ASP A 41 3.29 20.50 -4.83
C ASP A 41 3.21 19.15 -4.12
N LEU A 42 3.94 18.18 -4.65
CA LEU A 42 4.09 16.86 -4.07
C LEU A 42 5.41 16.78 -3.34
N VAL A 43 5.35 16.40 -2.07
CA VAL A 43 6.53 16.13 -1.25
C VAL A 43 6.44 14.70 -0.73
N GLN A 44 7.57 14.06 -0.53
CA GLN A 44 7.60 12.73 0.09
C GLN A 44 8.74 12.65 1.10
N GLN A 45 8.37 12.48 2.38
CA GLN A 45 9.35 12.23 3.42
C GLN A 45 9.81 10.77 3.37
N ARG A 46 10.99 10.47 3.91
CA ARG A 46 11.51 9.10 3.98
C ARG A 46 10.54 8.13 4.67
N ALA A 47 9.81 8.61 5.69
CA ALA A 47 8.82 7.80 6.39
C ALA A 47 7.58 7.49 5.54
N ASP A 48 7.27 8.32 4.54
CA ASP A 48 6.09 8.16 3.68
C ASP A 48 6.30 7.10 2.61
N VAL A 49 7.50 7.00 2.04
CA VAL A 49 7.86 5.97 1.04
C VAL A 49 7.44 4.58 1.52
N GLU A 50 7.87 4.23 2.73
CA GLU A 50 7.60 2.95 3.37
C GLU A 50 6.13 2.74 3.74
N ALA A 51 5.41 3.83 4.03
CA ALA A 51 3.98 3.80 4.31
C ALA A 51 3.12 3.82 3.04
N ARG A 52 3.74 3.93 1.85
CA ARG A 52 3.09 4.22 0.57
C ARG A 52 2.20 5.46 0.64
N ARG A 53 2.78 6.53 1.18
CA ARG A 53 2.16 7.85 1.26
C ARG A 53 2.87 8.85 0.37
N ILE A 54 2.15 9.90 0.04
CA ILE A 54 2.69 11.13 -0.51
C ILE A 54 2.08 12.31 0.24
N GLN A 55 2.80 13.41 0.36
CA GLN A 55 2.29 14.64 0.96
C GLN A 55 1.93 15.62 -0.15
N VAL A 56 0.78 16.28 0.00
CA VAL A 56 0.42 17.44 -0.79
C VAL A 56 0.76 18.67 0.05
N GLU A 57 1.81 19.39 -0.35
CA GLU A 57 2.17 20.68 0.24
C GLU A 57 1.27 21.74 -0.38
N LEU A 58 0.43 22.38 0.43
CA LEU A 58 -0.43 23.49 0.02
C LEU A 58 0.21 24.79 0.44
N THR A 59 0.39 25.72 -0.51
CA THR A 59 0.92 27.06 -0.25
C THR A 59 -0.11 28.10 -0.66
N LEU A 60 -0.23 29.15 0.15
CA LEU A 60 -1.14 30.26 -0.12
C LEU A 60 -0.38 31.59 -0.18
N ASP A 61 -0.63 32.39 -1.21
CA ASP A 61 -0.01 33.71 -1.35
C ASP A 61 -0.29 34.63 -0.15
N SER A 62 0.67 35.48 0.19
CA SER A 62 0.62 36.35 1.39
C SER A 62 -0.54 37.35 1.43
N GLY A 63 -1.19 37.63 0.29
CA GLY A 63 -2.33 38.53 0.18
C GLY A 63 -3.70 37.84 0.12
N ALA A 64 -3.76 36.52 0.19
CA ALA A 64 -5.00 35.77 0.08
C ALA A 64 -5.76 35.68 1.41
N ALA A 65 -7.01 35.22 1.37
CA ALA A 65 -7.78 34.90 2.57
C ALA A 65 -7.39 33.51 3.08
N PRO A 66 -7.25 33.28 4.41
CA PRO A 66 -6.98 31.97 4.97
C PRO A 66 -7.96 30.91 4.48
N LEU A 67 -7.48 29.68 4.28
CA LEU A 67 -8.30 28.55 3.86
C LEU A 67 -8.43 27.52 4.98
N ASP A 68 -9.66 27.27 5.40
CA ASP A 68 -9.99 26.20 6.35
C ASP A 68 -10.28 24.91 5.57
N VAL A 69 -9.29 24.03 5.50
CA VAL A 69 -9.38 22.73 4.85
C VAL A 69 -9.94 21.71 5.84
N THR A 70 -10.89 20.90 5.39
CA THR A 70 -11.49 19.81 6.17
C THR A 70 -11.24 18.43 5.57
N GLY A 71 -10.74 18.38 4.34
CA GLY A 71 -10.43 17.15 3.63
C GLY A 71 -9.59 17.41 2.39
N LEU A 72 -8.81 16.42 1.99
CA LEU A 72 -8.09 16.41 0.72
C LEU A 72 -8.27 15.05 0.05
N GLN A 73 -8.56 15.08 -1.25
CA GLN A 73 -8.56 13.92 -2.13
C GLN A 73 -7.52 14.15 -3.23
N LEU A 74 -6.55 13.25 -3.32
CA LEU A 74 -5.67 13.19 -4.49
C LEU A 74 -6.41 12.48 -5.62
N ARG A 75 -6.61 13.16 -6.75
CA ARG A 75 -7.12 12.58 -7.99
C ARG A 75 -5.94 12.33 -8.92
N SER A 76 -5.55 11.07 -9.04
CA SER A 76 -4.46 10.63 -9.92
C SER A 76 -4.91 9.42 -10.73
N ALA A 77 -4.65 9.43 -12.04
CA ALA A 77 -4.88 8.26 -12.88
C ALA A 77 -4.00 7.06 -12.46
N ALA A 78 -2.80 7.35 -11.96
CA ALA A 78 -1.83 6.36 -11.49
C ALA A 78 -2.29 5.62 -10.23
N PHE A 79 -3.09 6.29 -9.39
CA PHE A 79 -3.58 5.77 -8.10
C PHE A 79 -5.06 6.13 -7.90
N PRO A 80 -5.99 5.49 -8.63
CA PRO A 80 -7.41 5.82 -8.57
C PRO A 80 -8.05 5.52 -7.20
N GLY A 81 -7.40 4.65 -6.40
CA GLY A 81 -7.82 4.30 -5.04
C GLY A 81 -7.09 5.07 -3.93
N ALA A 82 -6.45 6.20 -4.22
CA ALA A 82 -5.83 7.04 -3.20
C ALA A 82 -6.89 7.45 -2.15
N ALA A 83 -6.59 7.21 -0.88
CA ALA A 83 -7.56 7.44 0.19
C ALA A 83 -7.66 8.95 0.49
N PRO A 84 -8.87 9.51 0.62
CA PRO A 84 -9.00 10.88 1.11
C PRO A 84 -8.46 10.99 2.53
N THR A 85 -7.79 12.10 2.82
CA THR A 85 -7.09 12.34 4.10
C THR A 85 -8.03 12.41 5.30
N GLY A 86 -9.32 12.66 5.09
CA GLY A 86 -10.36 12.62 6.12
C GLY A 86 -10.00 13.40 7.37
N ARG A 87 -10.03 12.74 8.55
CA ARG A 87 -9.72 13.33 9.87
C ARG A 87 -8.33 13.97 9.97
N ALA A 88 -7.36 13.55 9.16
CA ALA A 88 -6.00 14.11 9.21
C ALA A 88 -5.94 15.55 8.66
N ALA A 89 -6.89 15.93 7.80
CA ALA A 89 -7.02 17.29 7.29
C ALA A 89 -8.08 18.12 8.04
N ALA A 90 -8.84 17.53 8.96
CA ALA A 90 -9.92 18.23 9.65
C ALA A 90 -9.37 19.35 10.55
N GLY A 91 -9.71 20.61 10.22
CA GLY A 91 -9.30 21.79 11.00
C GLY A 91 -7.90 22.30 10.64
N VAL A 92 -7.35 21.87 9.50
CA VAL A 92 -6.10 22.43 8.98
C VAL A 92 -6.39 23.78 8.32
N GLN A 93 -5.73 24.82 8.81
CA GLN A 93 -5.82 26.15 8.24
C GLN A 93 -4.54 26.46 7.45
N VAL A 94 -4.70 26.77 6.16
CA VAL A 94 -3.61 27.29 5.31
C VAL A 94 -3.61 28.81 5.46
N LEU A 95 -2.58 29.33 6.12
CA LEU A 95 -2.41 30.75 6.35
C LEU A 95 -1.71 31.43 5.15
N PRO A 96 -1.99 32.71 4.88
CA PRO A 96 -1.27 33.47 3.86
C PRO A 96 0.24 33.50 4.12
N GLY A 97 1.03 33.17 3.11
CA GLY A 97 2.49 33.08 3.17
C GLY A 97 3.03 31.84 3.88
N ALA A 98 2.17 30.86 4.21
CA ALA A 98 2.56 29.61 4.84
C ALA A 98 2.35 28.42 3.90
N ALA A 99 3.06 27.33 4.20
CA ALA A 99 2.89 26.02 3.60
C ALA A 99 2.37 25.03 4.65
N VAL A 100 1.53 24.08 4.22
CA VAL A 100 1.09 22.97 5.06
C VAL A 100 1.10 21.66 4.28
N ASP A 101 1.55 20.59 4.93
CA ASP A 101 1.63 19.27 4.33
C ASP A 101 0.47 18.38 4.75
N LEU A 102 -0.23 17.81 3.76
CA LEU A 102 -1.30 16.85 3.99
C LEU A 102 -0.94 15.49 3.39
N ALA A 103 -0.74 14.50 4.25
CA ALA A 103 -0.38 13.15 3.83
C ALA A 103 -1.58 12.37 3.27
N VAL A 104 -1.39 11.73 2.12
CA VAL A 104 -2.36 10.89 1.38
C VAL A 104 -1.82 9.48 1.30
N ASP A 105 -2.60 8.48 1.74
CA ASP A 105 -2.29 7.07 1.50
C ASP A 105 -2.57 6.73 0.03
N LEU A 106 -1.54 6.24 -0.66
CA LEU A 106 -1.66 5.77 -2.03
C LEU A 106 -2.35 4.40 -2.04
N GLY A 107 -3.33 4.27 -2.94
CA GLY A 107 -3.96 2.98 -3.22
C GLY A 107 -3.05 2.04 -4.02
N PRO A 108 -3.58 0.91 -4.52
CA PRO A 108 -2.86 0.13 -5.52
C PRO A 108 -2.60 0.98 -6.79
N PRO A 109 -1.50 0.71 -7.51
CA PRO A 109 -1.25 1.37 -8.78
C PRO A 109 -2.32 0.94 -9.80
N SER A 110 -2.52 1.79 -10.79
CA SER A 110 -3.36 1.50 -11.95
C SER A 110 -2.60 0.63 -12.98
N ALA A 111 -2.94 0.72 -14.26
CA ALA A 111 -2.28 -0.05 -15.31
C ALA A 111 -0.76 0.18 -15.30
N CYS A 112 0.01 -0.91 -15.22
CA CYS A 112 1.47 -0.90 -15.27
C CYS A 112 1.95 -1.19 -16.69
N THR A 113 3.00 -0.48 -17.12
CA THR A 113 3.72 -0.81 -18.34
C THR A 113 4.85 -1.80 -18.06
N ALA A 114 5.24 -2.57 -19.06
CA ALA A 114 6.36 -3.50 -18.95
C ALA A 114 7.68 -2.81 -18.55
N GLN A 115 7.85 -1.52 -18.87
CA GLN A 115 9.00 -0.73 -18.45
C GLN A 115 8.99 -0.50 -16.93
N GLU A 116 7.87 -0.01 -16.39
CA GLU A 116 7.73 0.28 -14.96
C GLU A 116 7.87 -0.97 -14.09
N GLU A 117 7.39 -2.11 -14.59
CA GLU A 117 7.56 -3.41 -13.93
C GLU A 117 9.04 -3.82 -13.76
N ARG A 118 9.96 -3.24 -14.55
CA ARG A 118 11.40 -3.53 -14.53
C ARG A 118 12.27 -2.37 -14.04
N ASP A 119 11.68 -1.20 -13.77
CA ASP A 119 12.37 0.00 -13.29
C ASP A 119 11.76 0.44 -11.94
N PRO A 120 12.05 -0.26 -10.83
CA PRO A 120 11.49 0.09 -9.52
C PRO A 120 11.92 1.48 -9.03
N GLY A 121 13.02 2.03 -9.57
CA GLY A 121 13.46 3.39 -9.27
C GLY A 121 12.69 4.47 -10.04
N GLY A 122 11.89 4.07 -11.03
CA GLY A 122 11.13 4.92 -11.93
C GLY A 122 12.01 5.96 -12.62
N GLU A 123 13.31 5.67 -12.84
CA GLU A 123 14.27 6.62 -13.41
C GLU A 123 13.83 7.11 -14.79
N SER A 124 13.19 6.21 -15.54
CA SER A 124 12.67 6.48 -16.89
C SER A 124 11.23 6.97 -16.91
N SER A 125 10.54 7.02 -15.77
CA SER A 125 9.12 7.38 -15.72
C SER A 125 8.93 8.90 -15.87
N PRO A 126 8.04 9.36 -16.77
CA PRO A 126 7.69 10.78 -16.87
C PRO A 126 6.89 11.23 -15.64
N PRO A 127 6.84 12.55 -15.33
CA PRO A 127 5.94 13.12 -14.34
C PRO A 127 4.50 12.62 -14.52
N LEU A 128 3.84 12.28 -13.41
CA LEU A 128 2.45 11.83 -13.41
C LEU A 128 1.55 12.92 -12.81
N PRO A 129 0.98 13.82 -13.64
CA PRO A 129 0.16 14.91 -13.14
C PRO A 129 -1.07 14.37 -12.40
N ALA A 130 -1.48 15.12 -11.38
CA ALA A 130 -2.64 14.85 -10.55
C ALA A 130 -3.36 16.15 -10.22
N THR A 131 -4.48 16.04 -9.51
CA THR A 131 -5.22 17.19 -8.96
C THR A 131 -5.48 16.93 -7.49
N ALA A 132 -5.17 17.89 -6.62
CA ALA A 132 -5.67 17.87 -5.24
C ALA A 132 -7.04 18.53 -5.22
N VAL A 133 -8.04 17.81 -4.72
CA VAL A 133 -9.39 18.33 -4.48
C VAL A 133 -9.60 18.50 -2.99
N LEU A 134 -9.76 19.74 -2.57
CA LEU A 134 -9.93 20.14 -1.18
C LEU A 134 -11.41 20.26 -0.86
N ALA A 135 -11.81 19.77 0.32
CA ALA A 135 -13.07 20.11 0.95
C ALA A 135 -12.82 21.23 1.96
N LEU A 136 -13.63 22.30 1.90
CA LEU A 136 -13.49 23.48 2.74
C LEU A 136 -14.58 23.54 3.82
N ALA A 137 -14.30 24.25 4.92
CA ALA A 137 -15.21 24.34 6.07
C ALA A 137 -16.56 25.01 5.77
N ASP A 138 -16.61 25.86 4.73
CA ASP A 138 -17.84 26.51 4.25
C ASP A 138 -18.71 25.59 3.37
N GLY A 139 -18.26 24.35 3.15
CA GLY A 139 -18.93 23.36 2.31
C GLY A 139 -18.56 23.45 0.82
N ALA A 140 -17.71 24.40 0.42
CA ALA A 140 -17.20 24.48 -0.95
C ALA A 140 -16.08 23.45 -1.19
N SER A 141 -15.77 23.24 -2.47
CA SER A 141 -14.63 22.45 -2.91
C SER A 141 -13.70 23.26 -3.80
N ALA A 142 -12.40 23.04 -3.60
CA ALA A 142 -11.34 23.67 -4.38
C ALA A 142 -10.52 22.63 -5.12
N ALA A 143 -9.97 22.98 -6.29
CA ALA A 143 -9.05 22.14 -7.03
C ALA A 143 -7.75 22.90 -7.34
N VAL A 144 -6.63 22.20 -7.21
CA VAL A 144 -5.30 22.69 -7.57
C VAL A 144 -4.53 21.59 -8.28
N ASP A 145 -3.86 21.95 -9.38
CA ASP A 145 -3.09 21.01 -10.19
C ASP A 145 -1.76 20.67 -9.53
N LEU A 146 -1.37 19.41 -9.65
CA LEU A 146 -0.11 18.86 -9.14
C LEU A 146 0.68 18.33 -10.34
N PRO A 147 1.71 19.04 -10.82
CA PRO A 147 2.44 18.64 -12.02
C PRO A 147 3.35 17.42 -11.81
N ASP A 148 3.67 17.06 -10.56
CA ASP A 148 4.65 16.04 -10.21
C ASP A 148 6.06 16.36 -10.76
N ALA A 149 6.49 17.62 -10.60
CA ALA A 149 7.75 18.14 -11.18
C ALA A 149 8.98 17.34 -10.73
N ASP A 150 9.03 16.96 -9.44
CA ASP A 150 10.08 16.14 -8.85
C ASP A 150 9.83 14.62 -8.96
N ARG A 151 8.77 14.23 -9.70
CA ARG A 151 8.44 12.84 -10.05
C ARG A 151 8.21 11.91 -8.85
N HIS A 152 7.66 12.44 -7.77
CA HIS A 152 7.30 11.66 -6.58
C HIS A 152 6.20 10.64 -6.89
N LEU A 153 5.13 11.02 -7.58
CA LEU A 153 4.08 10.07 -7.98
C LEU A 153 4.58 9.09 -9.03
N ALA A 154 5.34 9.55 -10.02
CA ALA A 154 5.95 8.68 -11.03
C ALA A 154 6.82 7.59 -10.42
N ARG A 155 7.66 7.93 -9.44
CA ARG A 155 8.51 6.98 -8.73
C ARG A 155 7.70 6.01 -7.89
N ALA A 156 6.73 6.51 -7.13
CA ALA A 156 5.84 5.67 -6.34
C ALA A 156 5.04 4.69 -7.21
N HIS A 157 4.60 5.13 -8.40
CA HIS A 157 3.89 4.28 -9.36
C HIS A 157 4.79 3.17 -9.89
N ALA A 158 6.00 3.51 -10.34
CA ALA A 158 6.95 2.54 -10.85
C ALA A 158 7.34 1.49 -9.79
N GLU A 159 7.62 1.92 -8.56
CA GLU A 159 7.89 1.01 -7.44
C GLU A 159 6.69 0.09 -7.17
N ALA A 160 5.48 0.64 -7.09
CA ALA A 160 4.28 -0.14 -6.83
C ALA A 160 3.99 -1.15 -7.97
N CYS A 161 4.24 -0.77 -9.22
CA CYS A 161 4.13 -1.64 -10.39
C CYS A 161 5.15 -2.78 -10.37
N ALA A 162 6.42 -2.48 -10.10
CA ALA A 162 7.47 -3.48 -9.98
C ALA A 162 7.17 -4.49 -8.85
N VAL A 163 6.69 -4.01 -7.69
CA VAL A 163 6.28 -4.86 -6.57
C VAL A 163 5.08 -5.74 -6.93
N ALA A 164 4.06 -5.18 -7.60
CA ALA A 164 2.89 -5.92 -8.02
C ALA A 164 3.24 -7.01 -9.04
N ALA A 165 4.10 -6.70 -10.03
CA ALA A 165 4.58 -7.66 -11.01
C ALA A 165 5.39 -8.79 -10.37
N ALA A 166 6.33 -8.46 -9.48
CA ALA A 166 7.11 -9.46 -8.72
C ALA A 166 6.20 -10.40 -7.92
N ALA A 167 5.23 -9.86 -7.18
CA ALA A 167 4.29 -10.64 -6.39
C ALA A 167 3.34 -11.52 -7.24
N ALA A 168 3.00 -11.07 -8.46
CA ALA A 168 2.18 -11.84 -9.39
C ALA A 168 2.96 -13.00 -10.02
N VAL A 169 4.25 -12.81 -10.33
CA VAL A 169 5.10 -13.85 -10.94
C VAL A 169 5.52 -14.91 -9.92
N VAL A 170 5.83 -14.51 -8.68
CA VAL A 170 6.20 -15.44 -7.60
C VAL A 170 5.37 -15.15 -6.36
N PRO A 171 4.21 -15.82 -6.21
CA PRO A 171 3.48 -15.77 -4.96
C PRO A 171 4.37 -16.22 -3.80
N ALA A 172 4.32 -15.48 -2.70
CA ALA A 172 5.10 -15.78 -1.51
C ALA A 172 4.20 -15.77 -0.28
N ARG A 173 4.36 -16.76 0.60
CA ARG A 173 3.65 -16.83 1.89
C ARG A 173 4.50 -17.52 2.95
N TRP A 174 4.32 -17.10 4.19
CA TRP A 174 4.92 -17.79 5.33
C TRP A 174 4.11 -19.04 5.70
N ASP A 175 4.81 -20.10 6.07
CA ASP A 175 4.23 -21.18 6.87
C ASP A 175 3.88 -20.63 8.27
N PRO A 176 2.73 -21.01 8.85
CA PRO A 176 2.36 -20.57 10.19
C PRO A 176 3.24 -21.17 11.29
N ALA A 177 3.93 -22.28 11.03
CA ALA A 177 4.80 -22.93 11.98
C ALA A 177 6.19 -22.27 12.00
N TRP A 178 6.57 -21.81 13.20
CA TRP A 178 7.89 -21.28 13.49
C TRP A 178 8.55 -22.13 14.55
N THR A 179 9.84 -22.38 14.39
CA THR A 179 10.66 -23.02 15.41
C THR A 179 11.60 -22.00 16.01
N THR A 180 11.73 -22.01 17.33
CA THR A 180 12.60 -21.07 18.05
C THR A 180 13.58 -21.83 18.92
N THR A 181 14.81 -21.35 18.96
CA THR A 181 15.84 -21.77 19.90
C THR A 181 16.41 -20.54 20.59
N GLY A 182 16.80 -20.66 21.86
CA GLY A 182 17.29 -19.53 22.64
C GLY A 182 16.19 -18.51 22.96
N SER A 183 16.60 -17.37 23.50
CA SER A 183 15.71 -16.27 23.89
C SER A 183 16.49 -14.95 23.94
N GLY A 184 15.79 -13.83 23.80
CA GLY A 184 16.41 -12.50 23.96
C GLY A 184 17.43 -12.26 22.87
N ALA A 185 18.64 -11.84 23.22
CA ALA A 185 19.72 -11.62 22.26
C ALA A 185 20.18 -12.90 21.54
N ASP A 186 20.04 -14.07 22.18
CA ASP A 186 20.39 -15.37 21.60
C ASP A 186 19.19 -16.04 20.88
N LEU A 187 18.07 -15.32 20.74
CA LEU A 187 16.91 -15.84 20.02
C LEU A 187 17.29 -16.14 18.59
N ARG A 188 16.94 -17.33 18.15
CA ARG A 188 16.96 -17.72 16.75
C ARG A 188 15.63 -18.34 16.40
N ALA A 189 14.91 -17.71 15.48
CA ALA A 189 13.66 -18.23 14.93
C ALA A 189 13.89 -18.70 13.49
N VAL A 190 13.30 -19.84 13.14
CA VAL A 190 13.31 -20.38 11.78
C VAL A 190 11.86 -20.52 11.32
N GLY A 191 11.54 -19.83 10.23
CA GLY A 191 10.28 -19.95 9.51
C GLY A 191 10.51 -20.56 8.14
N VAL A 192 9.45 -21.10 7.55
CA VAL A 192 9.45 -21.58 6.16
C VAL A 192 8.72 -20.57 5.29
N LEU A 193 9.38 -20.10 4.24
CA LEU A 193 8.81 -19.26 3.20
C LEU A 193 8.46 -20.13 2.00
N HIS A 194 7.17 -20.25 1.69
CA HIS A 194 6.72 -20.87 0.47
C HIS A 194 6.79 -19.87 -0.68
N LEU A 195 7.56 -20.22 -1.71
CA LEU A 195 7.67 -19.47 -2.97
C LEU A 195 7.03 -20.25 -4.11
N GLY A 196 6.29 -19.53 -4.95
CA GLY A 196 5.68 -20.06 -6.17
C GLY A 196 4.30 -20.69 -5.98
N PRO A 197 3.78 -21.33 -7.04
CA PRO A 197 4.46 -21.62 -8.30
C PRO A 197 4.80 -20.37 -9.12
N VAL A 198 5.95 -20.37 -9.79
CA VAL A 198 6.33 -19.30 -10.72
C VAL A 198 5.41 -19.29 -11.93
N ALA A 199 4.98 -18.11 -12.36
CA ALA A 199 4.13 -17.95 -13.54
C ALA A 199 4.76 -18.55 -14.83
N PRO A 200 3.93 -18.99 -15.80
CA PRO A 200 4.43 -19.56 -17.05
C PRO A 200 5.36 -18.62 -17.82
N GLY A 201 6.40 -19.19 -18.45
CA GLY A 201 7.28 -18.45 -19.37
C GLY A 201 8.31 -17.54 -18.70
N GLY A 202 8.34 -17.45 -17.37
CA GLY A 202 9.30 -16.66 -16.62
C GLY A 202 10.23 -17.48 -15.74
N THR A 203 11.22 -16.79 -15.21
CA THR A 203 12.12 -17.25 -14.15
C THR A 203 12.15 -16.21 -13.06
N ALA A 204 12.41 -16.66 -11.83
CA ALA A 204 12.52 -15.76 -10.71
C ALA A 204 13.53 -16.24 -9.69
N ALA A 205 13.94 -15.33 -8.82
CA ALA A 205 14.79 -15.66 -7.72
C ALA A 205 14.47 -14.86 -6.48
N LEU A 206 14.62 -15.52 -5.34
CA LEU A 206 14.78 -14.87 -4.06
C LEU A 206 16.28 -14.68 -3.83
N GLU A 207 16.76 -13.45 -3.99
CA GLU A 207 18.18 -13.09 -3.83
C GLU A 207 18.59 -12.96 -2.38
N GLY A 208 17.64 -12.58 -1.52
CA GLY A 208 17.89 -12.24 -0.14
C GLY A 208 16.62 -11.84 0.60
N VAL A 209 16.75 -11.67 1.91
CA VAL A 209 15.71 -11.13 2.76
C VAL A 209 16.30 -9.93 3.50
N GLY A 210 15.71 -8.76 3.28
CA GLY A 210 16.14 -7.51 3.89
C GLY A 210 15.94 -7.54 5.39
N SER A 211 16.97 -7.11 6.13
CA SER A 211 16.88 -6.96 7.59
C SER A 211 15.93 -5.82 7.97
N THR A 212 15.46 -5.84 9.21
CA THR A 212 14.62 -4.80 9.81
C THR A 212 15.35 -4.18 10.99
N PRO A 213 14.90 -3.03 11.54
CA PRO A 213 15.53 -2.46 12.73
C PRO A 213 15.54 -3.40 13.95
N LEU A 214 14.55 -4.31 14.05
CA LEU A 214 14.43 -5.25 15.16
C LEU A 214 15.15 -6.58 14.91
N PHE A 215 15.20 -7.03 13.66
CA PHE A 215 15.70 -8.37 13.32
C PHE A 215 16.65 -8.37 12.13
N HIS A 216 17.71 -9.14 12.26
CA HIS A 216 18.46 -9.66 11.14
C HIS A 216 17.71 -10.83 10.52
N TRP A 217 17.57 -10.79 9.19
CA TRP A 217 16.90 -11.82 8.41
C TRP A 217 17.91 -12.47 7.47
N HIS A 218 17.93 -13.79 7.41
CA HIS A 218 18.93 -14.55 6.67
C HIS A 218 18.34 -15.70 5.86
N LEU A 219 18.92 -15.91 4.67
CA LEU A 219 18.75 -17.11 3.86
C LEU A 219 19.99 -18.00 4.04
N PRO A 220 19.97 -18.98 4.95
CA PRO A 220 21.14 -19.82 5.22
C PRO A 220 21.61 -20.61 3.99
N GLY A 221 20.70 -20.95 3.08
CA GLY A 221 21.02 -21.61 1.81
C GLY A 221 21.47 -20.67 0.69
N GLY A 222 21.49 -19.35 0.93
CA GLY A 222 21.75 -18.34 -0.09
C GLY A 222 20.56 -18.12 -1.05
N PRO A 223 20.81 -17.50 -2.22
CA PRO A 223 19.78 -17.22 -3.22
C PRO A 223 19.08 -18.48 -3.74
N VAL A 224 17.77 -18.39 -3.98
CA VAL A 224 16.94 -19.48 -4.52
C VAL A 224 16.44 -19.10 -5.90
N ARG A 225 16.72 -19.94 -6.91
CA ARG A 225 16.31 -19.75 -8.31
C ARG A 225 15.17 -20.70 -8.65
N LEU A 226 14.13 -20.20 -9.31
CA LEU A 226 12.96 -20.95 -9.73
C LEU A 226 12.65 -20.66 -11.21
N GLY A 227 12.42 -21.70 -11.99
CA GLY A 227 11.85 -21.61 -13.33
C GLY A 227 10.34 -21.71 -13.33
N ALA A 228 9.73 -21.48 -14.49
CA ALA A 228 8.29 -21.56 -14.70
C ALA A 228 7.66 -22.84 -14.10
N GLY A 229 6.57 -22.66 -13.35
CA GLY A 229 5.83 -23.73 -12.68
C GLY A 229 6.51 -24.32 -11.43
N GLN A 230 7.77 -23.97 -11.14
CA GLN A 230 8.47 -24.46 -9.97
C GLN A 230 8.03 -23.72 -8.70
N SER A 231 8.11 -24.42 -7.57
CA SER A 231 7.89 -23.88 -6.22
C SER A 231 9.03 -24.33 -5.32
N ALA A 232 9.25 -23.62 -4.22
CA ALA A 232 10.21 -24.03 -3.19
C ALA A 232 9.75 -23.63 -1.80
N ASP A 233 10.12 -24.47 -0.83
CA ASP A 233 10.03 -24.17 0.59
C ASP A 233 11.42 -23.75 1.07
N VAL A 234 11.53 -22.50 1.50
CA VAL A 234 12.81 -21.86 1.82
C VAL A 234 12.86 -21.59 3.32
N ALA A 235 13.83 -22.19 4.01
CA ALA A 235 14.07 -21.84 5.41
C ALA A 235 14.62 -20.41 5.50
N VAL A 236 14.00 -19.58 6.33
CA VAL A 236 14.45 -18.23 6.64
C VAL A 236 14.70 -18.13 8.13
N VAL A 237 15.84 -17.55 8.48
CA VAL A 237 16.27 -17.39 9.87
C VAL A 237 16.11 -15.94 10.27
N LEU A 238 15.55 -15.73 11.46
CA LEU A 238 15.39 -14.44 12.10
C LEU A 238 16.13 -14.45 13.44
N GLU A 239 16.97 -13.44 13.64
CA GLU A 239 17.76 -13.21 14.85
C GLU A 239 17.59 -11.74 15.27
N PRO A 240 17.55 -11.41 16.57
CA PRO A 240 17.46 -10.03 17.03
C PRO A 240 18.65 -9.20 16.53
N ALA A 241 18.35 -8.04 15.92
CA ALA A 241 19.35 -7.02 15.63
C ALA A 241 19.54 -6.07 16.82
N ARG A 242 18.47 -5.85 17.59
CA ARG A 242 18.44 -4.97 18.76
C ARG A 242 17.53 -5.55 19.83
N CYS A 243 17.91 -5.37 21.10
CA CYS A 243 17.12 -5.82 22.27
C CYS A 243 16.84 -4.67 23.26
N ASP A 244 17.13 -3.42 22.92
CA ASP A 244 16.87 -2.30 23.83
C ASP A 244 15.39 -1.90 23.83
N ALA A 245 14.94 -1.33 24.95
CA ALA A 245 13.54 -0.96 25.16
C ALA A 245 13.00 0.01 24.10
N HIS A 246 13.84 0.88 23.54
CA HIS A 246 13.43 1.81 22.50
C HIS A 246 13.13 1.05 21.19
N ALA A 247 14.00 0.11 20.79
CA ALA A 247 13.76 -0.74 19.62
C ALA A 247 12.47 -1.57 19.75
N LEU A 248 12.20 -2.11 20.94
CA LEU A 248 10.99 -2.90 21.19
C LEU A 248 9.72 -2.05 21.22
N ALA A 249 9.77 -0.86 21.82
CA ALA A 249 8.62 0.02 21.93
C ALA A 249 8.20 0.65 20.60
N ASP A 250 9.15 0.90 19.71
CA ASP A 250 8.89 1.51 18.40
C ASP A 250 8.74 0.49 17.27
N ASP A 251 8.88 -0.82 17.55
CA ASP A 251 8.78 -1.81 16.48
C ASP A 251 7.35 -1.99 15.97
N LYS A 252 7.15 -1.49 14.75
CA LYS A 252 5.95 -1.74 13.95
C LYS A 252 6.25 -2.61 12.74
N ARG A 253 7.53 -2.94 12.48
CA ARG A 253 8.01 -3.42 11.18
C ARG A 253 8.87 -4.68 11.21
N GLY A 254 9.29 -5.15 12.38
CA GLY A 254 10.22 -6.26 12.55
C GLY A 254 9.78 -7.51 11.79
N PHE A 255 8.48 -7.76 11.79
CA PHE A 255 7.85 -8.94 11.16
C PHE A 255 7.43 -8.73 9.70
N GLY A 256 7.92 -7.70 9.03
CA GLY A 256 7.64 -7.44 7.61
C GLY A 256 8.92 -7.25 6.82
N PRO A 257 9.77 -8.27 6.67
CA PRO A 257 10.98 -8.15 5.87
C PRO A 257 10.66 -7.89 4.38
N GLN A 258 11.63 -7.32 3.68
CA GLN A 258 11.58 -7.15 2.22
C GLN A 258 12.28 -8.33 1.54
N LEU A 259 11.52 -9.16 0.86
CA LEU A 259 12.04 -10.20 -0.02
C LEU A 259 12.67 -9.53 -1.25
N GLN A 260 13.94 -9.81 -1.54
CA GLN A 260 14.63 -9.26 -2.70
C GLN A 260 14.36 -10.18 -3.89
N LEU A 261 13.34 -9.87 -4.70
CA LEU A 261 12.90 -10.72 -5.80
C LEU A 261 13.41 -10.22 -7.14
N SER A 262 14.18 -11.03 -7.87
CA SER A 262 14.55 -10.74 -9.26
C SER A 262 13.66 -11.53 -10.21
N LEU A 263 13.22 -10.94 -11.31
CA LEU A 263 12.49 -11.61 -12.38
C LEU A 263 13.34 -11.63 -13.66
N ASP A 264 13.48 -12.78 -14.31
CA ASP A 264 14.18 -12.92 -15.60
C ASP A 264 15.59 -12.27 -15.63
N GLY A 265 16.28 -12.30 -14.50
CA GLY A 265 17.61 -11.70 -14.34
C GLY A 265 17.65 -10.18 -14.21
N ALA A 266 16.48 -9.51 -14.16
CA ALA A 266 16.39 -8.09 -13.86
C ALA A 266 16.85 -7.78 -12.41
N PRO A 267 17.19 -6.53 -12.09
CA PRO A 267 17.50 -6.12 -10.71
C PRO A 267 16.43 -6.56 -9.72
N ALA A 268 16.85 -6.92 -8.50
CA ALA A 268 15.93 -7.35 -7.47
C ALA A 268 15.03 -6.19 -7.01
N VAL A 269 13.73 -6.48 -6.88
CA VAL A 269 12.71 -5.57 -6.36
C VAL A 269 12.39 -5.99 -4.92
N PRO A 270 12.37 -5.05 -3.95
CA PRO A 270 12.01 -5.35 -2.58
C PRO A 270 10.49 -5.55 -2.43
N VAL A 271 10.05 -6.79 -2.23
CA VAL A 271 8.65 -7.12 -1.96
C VAL A 271 8.45 -7.38 -0.47
N ARG A 272 7.69 -6.50 0.20
CA ARG A 272 7.41 -6.68 1.64
C ARG A 272 6.41 -7.80 1.87
N LEU A 273 6.82 -8.80 2.65
CA LEU A 273 5.94 -9.89 3.07
C LEU A 273 5.82 -9.92 4.59
N TRP A 274 4.63 -9.56 5.08
CA TRP A 274 4.34 -9.62 6.51
C TRP A 274 4.15 -11.05 7.00
N VAL A 275 4.84 -11.43 8.06
CA VAL A 275 4.45 -12.59 8.88
C VAL A 275 3.05 -12.31 9.43
N PRO A 276 2.06 -13.20 9.26
CA PRO A 276 0.72 -12.97 9.77
C PRO A 276 0.72 -12.75 11.28
N ARG A 277 -0.14 -11.85 11.79
CA ARG A 277 -0.16 -11.49 13.23
C ARG A 277 -0.27 -12.70 14.18
N PRO A 278 -1.10 -13.74 13.90
CA PRO A 278 -1.17 -14.92 14.76
C PRO A 278 0.18 -15.63 14.91
N ASP A 279 0.99 -15.64 13.86
CA ASP A 279 2.23 -16.43 13.79
C ASP A 279 3.42 -15.69 14.42
N ARG A 280 3.32 -14.36 14.56
CA ARG A 280 4.34 -13.53 15.22
C ARG A 280 4.50 -13.85 16.70
N ALA A 281 3.47 -14.39 17.35
CA ALA A 281 3.43 -14.54 18.80
C ALA A 281 4.57 -15.41 19.34
N VAL A 282 4.97 -16.44 18.59
CA VAL A 282 6.07 -17.34 18.96
C VAL A 282 7.41 -16.59 19.06
N ALA A 283 7.76 -15.86 18.01
CA ALA A 283 8.99 -15.07 17.98
C ALA A 283 8.92 -13.84 18.91
N THR A 284 7.76 -13.19 19.01
CA THR A 284 7.56 -12.02 19.88
C THR A 284 7.68 -12.40 21.36
N GLY A 285 7.07 -13.50 21.78
CA GLY A 285 7.16 -13.98 23.16
C GLY A 285 8.58 -14.33 23.57
N ALA A 286 9.33 -15.02 22.69
CA ALA A 286 10.71 -15.39 22.94
C ALA A 286 11.68 -14.18 22.95
N LEU A 287 11.36 -13.13 22.18
CA LEU A 287 12.12 -11.89 22.17
C LEU A 287 11.83 -11.03 23.42
N VAL A 288 10.56 -10.69 23.66
CA VAL A 288 10.13 -9.78 24.73
C VAL A 288 10.47 -10.36 26.11
N GLY A 289 10.23 -11.66 26.32
CA GLY A 289 10.46 -12.30 27.62
C GLY A 289 11.90 -12.20 28.12
N ALA A 290 12.88 -12.04 27.21
CA ALA A 290 14.29 -12.04 27.54
C ALA A 290 14.98 -10.70 27.31
N CYS A 291 14.55 -9.86 26.35
CA CYS A 291 15.02 -8.47 26.32
C CYS A 291 14.48 -7.65 27.52
N ALA A 292 13.36 -8.07 28.16
CA ALA A 292 12.85 -7.48 29.41
C ALA A 292 13.58 -7.95 30.68
N GLY A 293 14.42 -8.98 30.58
CA GLY A 293 15.15 -9.56 31.71
C GLY A 293 16.35 -8.75 32.17
N GLY A 294 16.85 -7.80 31.36
CA GLY A 294 18.14 -7.15 31.57
C GLY A 294 19.32 -8.14 31.53
N PRO A 295 20.56 -7.68 31.33
CA PRO A 295 21.72 -8.49 31.70
C PRO A 295 21.75 -8.79 33.21
#